data_AF-A0A4D4KSS0-F1
#
_entry.id   AF-A0A4D4KSS0-F1
#
_cell.length_a   1.000
_cell.length_b   1.000
_cell.length_c   1.000
_cell.angle_alpha   90.00
_cell.angle_beta   90.00
_cell.angle_gamma   90.00
#
_symmetry.space_group_name_H-M   'P 1'
#
loop_
_entity.id
_entity.type
_entity.pdbx_description
1 polymer ?
#
loop_
_entity_poly.entity_id
_entity_poly.type
_entity_poly.pdbx_seq_one_letter_code
_entity_poly.pdbx_strand_id
1 'polypeptide(L)' 'MDLDALARLDMTGAGITAAARTAALSAADADSATIGMRHIVRGVARQFQREARLLRPTELGPHAHLLDDGTPG' A
#
# COMPACT_ATOMS: atom_id res chain seq x y z
N MET A 1 -2.72 8.90 -8.50
CA MET A 1 -2.81 7.54 -7.93
C MET A 1 -3.20 6.60 -9.05
N ASP A 2 -2.77 5.34 -9.02
CA ASP A 2 -3.08 4.34 -10.04
C ASP A 2 -4.15 3.39 -9.51
N LEU A 3 -5.42 3.72 -9.77
CA LEU A 3 -6.56 2.97 -9.23
C LEU A 3 -6.76 1.64 -9.96
N ASP A 4 -6.39 1.56 -11.23
CA ASP A 4 -6.52 0.33 -12.04
C ASP A 4 -5.56 -0.75 -11.54
N ALA A 5 -4.34 -0.38 -11.13
CA ALA A 5 -3.44 -1.30 -10.47
C ALA A 5 -4.02 -1.82 -9.14
N LEU A 6 -4.59 -0.93 -8.33
CA LEU A 6 -5.14 -1.28 -7.01
C LEU A 6 -6.42 -2.12 -7.10
N ALA A 7 -7.26 -1.89 -8.10
CA ALA A 7 -8.50 -2.61 -8.31
C ALA A 7 -8.28 -4.12 -8.63
N ARG A 8 -7.08 -4.50 -9.07
CA ARG A 8 -6.71 -5.89 -9.34
C ARG A 8 -6.22 -6.64 -8.10
N LEU A 9 -6.01 -5.97 -6.98
CA LEU A 9 -5.58 -6.60 -5.75
C LEU A 9 -6.73 -7.40 -5.14
N ASP A 10 -6.43 -8.63 -4.73
CA ASP A 10 -7.39 -9.47 -4.02
C ASP A 10 -7.52 -8.97 -2.57
N MET A 11 -8.46 -8.05 -2.34
CA MET A 11 -8.71 -7.44 -1.03
C MET A 11 -10.20 -7.34 -0.75
N THR A 12 -10.57 -7.61 0.50
CA THR A 12 -11.93 -7.34 0.99
C THR A 12 -12.13 -5.82 1.16
N GLY A 13 -13.38 -5.35 1.17
CA GLY A 13 -13.67 -3.93 1.44
C GLY A 13 -13.11 -3.43 2.78
N ALA A 14 -13.09 -4.30 3.80
CA ALA A 14 -12.46 -3.99 5.09
C ALA A 14 -10.93 -3.87 4.95
N GLY A 15 -10.30 -4.75 4.17
CA GLY A 15 -8.88 -4.66 3.84
C GLY A 15 -8.51 -3.37 3.11
N ILE A 16 -9.32 -2.98 2.12
CA ILE A 16 -9.14 -1.71 1.38
C ILE A 16 -9.21 -0.52 2.35
N THR A 17 -10.22 -0.47 3.21
CA THR A 17 -10.40 0.62 4.19
C THR A 17 -9.23 0.67 5.17
N ALA A 18 -8.76 -0.47 5.66
CA ALA A 18 -7.62 -0.54 6.57
C ALA A 18 -6.30 -0.09 5.92
N ALA A 19 -6.05 -0.50 4.68
CA ALA A 19 -4.88 -0.08 3.90
C ALA A 19 -4.91 1.42 3.61
N ALA A 20 -6.05 1.95 3.16
CA ALA A 20 -6.23 3.38 2.90
C ALA A 20 -6.04 4.22 4.17
N ARG A 21 -6.59 3.78 5.32
CA ARG A 21 -6.36 4.43 6.62
C ARG A 21 -4.88 4.44 6.98
N THR A 22 -4.18 3.31 6.80
CA THR A 22 -2.74 3.23 7.07
C THR A 22 -1.94 4.15 6.16
N ALA A 23 -2.30 4.23 4.88
CA ALA A 23 -1.67 5.13 3.92
C ALA A 23 -1.87 6.61 4.29
N ALA A 24 -3.09 6.99 4.69
CA ALA A 24 -3.38 8.36 5.13
C ALA A 24 -2.54 8.74 6.36
N LEU A 25 -2.44 7.85 7.35
CA LEU A 25 -1.60 8.05 8.52
C LEU A 25 -0.12 8.16 8.14
N SER A 26 0.37 7.31 7.24
CA SER A 26 1.75 7.38 6.75
C SER A 26 2.05 8.65 5.96
N ALA A 27 1.06 9.20 5.24
CA ALA A 27 1.21 10.47 4.53
C ALA A 27 1.32 11.63 5.51
N ALA A 28 0.47 11.65 6.54
CA ALA A 28 0.49 12.64 7.60
C ALA A 28 1.79 12.59 8.41
N ASP A 29 2.29 11.39 8.74
CA ASP A 29 3.58 11.19 9.43
C ASP A 29 4.76 11.74 8.62
N ALA A 30 4.67 11.69 7.29
CA ALA A 30 5.65 12.27 6.38
C ALA A 30 5.37 13.74 6.00
N ASP A 31 4.52 14.44 6.75
CA ASP A 31 4.07 15.82 6.53
C ASP A 31 3.58 16.09 5.10
N SER A 32 2.97 15.08 4.48
CA SER A 32 2.53 15.12 3.09
C SER A 32 1.06 15.50 3.00
N ALA A 33 0.78 16.59 2.28
CA ALA A 33 -0.58 17.07 2.03
C ALA A 33 -1.42 16.13 1.11
N THR A 34 -0.79 15.17 0.44
CA THR A 34 -1.47 14.24 -0.47
C THR A 34 -1.06 12.79 -0.22
N ILE A 35 -2.01 11.87 -0.38
CA ILE A 35 -1.71 10.44 -0.36
C ILE A 35 -1.17 10.07 -1.74
N GLY A 36 0.10 9.68 -1.81
CA GLY A 36 0.75 9.16 -3.03
C GLY A 36 0.81 7.63 -3.05
N MET A 37 1.28 7.07 -4.18
CA MET A 37 1.41 5.61 -4.34
C MET A 37 2.34 4.97 -3.29
N ARG A 38 3.41 5.65 -2.86
CA ARG A 38 4.29 5.10 -1.79
C ARG A 38 3.54 4.83 -0.49
N HIS A 39 2.63 5.73 -0.12
CA HIS A 39 1.83 5.59 1.10
C HIS A 39 0.83 4.44 0.97
N ILE A 40 0.20 4.32 -0.21
CA ILE A 40 -0.72 3.21 -0.49
C ILE A 40 0.01 1.89 -0.50
N VAL A 41 1.12 1.76 -1.22
CA VAL A 41 1.89 0.51 -1.29
C VAL A 41 2.31 0.07 0.11
N ARG A 42 2.77 0.99 0.95
CA ARG A 42 3.05 0.70 2.38
C ARG A 42 1.81 0.23 3.14
N GLY A 43 0.67 0.89 2.95
CA GLY A 43 -0.59 0.51 3.58
C GLY A 43 -1.09 -0.88 3.16
N VAL A 44 -1.02 -1.18 1.87
CA VAL A 44 -1.40 -2.48 1.30
C VAL A 44 -0.44 -3.58 1.78
N ALA A 45 0.87 -3.35 1.72
CA ALA A 45 1.87 -4.31 2.19
C ALA A 45 1.63 -4.68 3.67
N ARG A 46 1.35 -3.69 4.53
CA ARG A 46 1.04 -3.93 5.93
C ARG A 46 -0.25 -4.73 6.11
N GLN A 47 -1.28 -4.48 5.30
CA GLN A 47 -2.53 -5.24 5.37
C GLN A 47 -2.35 -6.69 4.93
N PHE A 48 -1.59 -6.95 3.86
CA PHE A 48 -1.24 -8.31 3.43
C PHE A 48 -0.46 -9.06 4.51
N GLN A 49 0.55 -8.42 5.10
CA GLN A 49 1.31 -9.00 6.22
C GLN A 49 0.42 -9.34 7.42
N ARG A 50 -0.52 -8.46 7.78
CA ARG A 50 -1.49 -8.70 8.87
C ARG A 50 -2.39 -9.92 8.61
N GLU A 51 -2.70 -10.17 7.35
CA GLU A 51 -3.47 -11.34 6.91
C GLU A 51 -2.60 -12.59 6.68
N ALA A 52 -1.30 -12.53 7.01
CA ALA A 52 -0.32 -13.57 6.72
C ALA A 52 -0.23 -13.94 5.23
N ARG A 53 -0.47 -12.96 4.35
CA ARG A 53 -0.40 -13.08 2.89
C ARG A 53 0.86 -12.39 2.36
N LEU A 54 1.43 -12.93 1.29
CA LEU A 54 2.55 -12.33 0.58
C LEU A 54 2.01 -11.42 -0.52
N LEU A 55 2.36 -10.13 -0.46
CA LEU A 55 2.14 -9.19 -1.56
C LEU A 55 3.28 -9.32 -2.55
N ARG A 56 3.00 -9.80 -3.76
CA ARG A 56 4.01 -10.01 -4.79
C ARG A 56 4.25 -8.72 -5.57
N PRO A 57 5.51 -8.40 -5.95
CA PRO A 57 5.83 -7.25 -6.79
C PRO A 57 4.98 -7.18 -8.07
N THR A 58 4.68 -8.34 -8.67
CA THR A 58 3.84 -8.45 -9.88
C THR A 58 2.42 -7.91 -9.70
N GLU A 59 1.89 -7.90 -8.48
CA GLU A 59 0.55 -7.40 -8.16
C GLU A 59 0.51 -5.85 -8.14
N LEU A 60 1.66 -5.20 -7.96
CA LEU A 60 1.78 -3.74 -7.95
C LEU A 60 2.22 -3.15 -9.31
N GLY A 61 2.62 -4.00 -10.25
CA GLY A 61 3.03 -3.59 -11.59
C GLY A 61 4.17 -2.55 -11.56
N PRO A 62 4.02 -1.39 -12.24
CA PRO A 62 5.06 -0.35 -12.26
C PRO A 62 5.48 0.16 -10.87
N HIS A 63 4.60 0.02 -9.87
CA HIS A 63 4.82 0.49 -8.50
C HIS A 63 5.54 -0.52 -7.61
N ALA A 64 5.95 -1.67 -8.16
CA ALA A 64 6.68 -2.73 -7.44
C ALA A 64 7.91 -2.22 -6.68
N HIS A 65 8.64 -1.27 -7.25
CA HIS A 65 9.85 -0.69 -6.64
C HIS A 65 9.57 0.00 -5.29
N LEU A 66 8.34 0.44 -5.04
CA LEU A 66 7.95 1.09 -3.79
C LEU A 66 7.80 0.10 -2.62
N LEU A 67 7.86 -1.22 -2.89
CA LEU A 67 7.81 -2.25 -1.84
C LEU A 67 9.12 -2.30 -1.03
N ASP A 68 10.24 -2.04 -1.69
CA ASP A 68 11.59 -2.18 -1.10
C ASP A 68 12.02 -0.92 -0.31
N ASP A 69 11.46 0.25 -0.65
CA ASP A 69 11.69 1.53 0.03
C ASP A 69 11.21 1.56 1.49
N GLY A 70 10.51 0.52 1.94
CA GLY A 70 9.91 0.41 3.27
C GLY A 70 10.77 -0.30 4.33
N THR A 71 11.99 -0.75 4.00
CA THR A 71 12.88 -1.43 4.95
C THR A 71 13.75 -0.39 5.67
N PRO A 72 13.53 -0.11 6.97
CA PRO A 72 14.60 0.50 7.76
C PRO A 72 15.65 -0.59 7.94
N GLY A 73 16.86 -0.37 7.39
CA GLY A 73 18.06 -1.07 7.86
C GLY A 73 18.37 -0.70 9.30
#